data_AF-A0A349L236-F1
#
_entry.id   AF-A0A349L236-F1
#
_cell.length_a   1.000
_cell.length_b   1.000
_cell.length_c   1.000
_cell.angle_alpha   90.00
_cell.angle_beta   90.00
_cell.angle_gamma   90.00
#
_symmetry.space_group_name_H-M   'P 1'
#
loop_
_entity.id
_entity.type
_entity.pdbx_description
1 polymer ?
#
loop_
_entity_poly.entity_id
_entity_poly.type
_entity_poly.pdbx_seq_one_letter_code
_entity_poly.pdbx_strand_id
1 'polypeptide(L)'
;LATDIGPVIDAEAQRNLQAHIDKMKARALDHFALDLPPSNGTFIAPTVLEITSLSELTQEVFGPVLHVIRYKRAELPQLIDDINASGFGLTLGIHSRIDETIDYIASRAHVGNIYVNRNIVGAVVGVQPFGGEDKSGTGPKAGGPLYLKRLQRNAAPAAAHQRQPTPALSALTTWAKTHGHEALAAMAGEYARTTLLGGVTLLPGPTGERNTLSFVARGTVVCVAASVDGLLNQLAAAVASGNKVILVSPSSKLIPDSLPAAVKECIAWVADIDACTSPFQVVMVEQSLAQGIKPALAARTGSLVLTVETTAEGNIPLWRLVAERALCVNTTAAGGNASLMTLGA
;
A
#
# COMPACT_ATOMS: atom_id res chain seq x y z
N LEU A 1 -18.51 -22.57 -24.73
CA LEU A 1 -18.04 -23.07 -23.42
C LEU A 1 -16.66 -23.70 -23.48
N ALA A 2 -16.24 -24.31 -24.59
CA ALA A 2 -14.91 -24.94 -24.73
C ALA A 2 -13.71 -23.97 -24.87
N THR A 3 -13.92 -22.67 -24.69
CA THR A 3 -12.88 -21.64 -24.84
C THR A 3 -12.39 -21.23 -23.46
N ASP A 4 -11.13 -21.50 -23.16
CA ASP A 4 -10.51 -21.12 -21.88
C ASP A 4 -9.98 -19.68 -21.89
N ILE A 5 -9.41 -19.24 -23.02
CA ILE A 5 -8.75 -17.95 -23.17
C ILE A 5 -9.28 -17.25 -24.42
N GLY A 6 -9.85 -16.06 -24.23
CA GLY A 6 -10.43 -15.24 -25.30
C GLY A 6 -9.42 -14.30 -26.00
N PRO A 7 -9.91 -13.43 -26.90
CA PRO A 7 -9.07 -12.42 -27.56
C PRO A 7 -8.61 -11.33 -26.57
N VAL A 8 -7.55 -10.62 -26.94
CA VAL A 8 -7.21 -9.33 -26.34
C VAL A 8 -8.13 -8.24 -26.89
N ILE A 9 -8.25 -7.12 -26.18
CA ILE A 9 -9.31 -6.14 -26.40
C ILE A 9 -9.32 -5.52 -27.80
N ASP A 10 -8.15 -5.25 -28.37
CA ASP A 10 -8.01 -4.63 -29.69
C ASP A 10 -6.66 -4.94 -30.36
N ALA A 11 -6.50 -4.41 -31.58
CA ALA A 11 -5.32 -4.64 -32.41
C ALA A 11 -4.08 -3.88 -31.91
N GLU A 12 -4.25 -2.79 -31.15
CA GLU A 12 -3.13 -2.08 -30.55
C GLU A 12 -2.53 -2.89 -29.40
N ALA A 13 -3.38 -3.40 -28.50
CA ALA A 13 -2.99 -4.33 -27.45
C ALA A 13 -2.30 -5.57 -28.03
N GLN A 14 -2.85 -6.16 -29.10
CA GLN A 14 -2.23 -7.28 -29.79
C GLN A 14 -0.81 -6.94 -30.30
N ARG A 15 -0.65 -5.82 -31.02
CA ARG A 15 0.67 -5.40 -31.54
C ARG A 15 1.67 -5.14 -30.43
N ASN A 16 1.26 -4.44 -29.37
CA ASN A 16 2.12 -4.11 -28.24
C ASN A 16 2.58 -5.37 -27.49
N LEU A 17 1.66 -6.32 -27.26
CA LEU A 17 1.97 -7.60 -26.63
C LEU A 17 2.90 -8.44 -27.50
N GLN A 18 2.63 -8.54 -28.80
CA GLN A 18 3.49 -9.28 -29.73
C GLN A 18 4.91 -8.68 -29.78
N ALA A 19 5.03 -7.36 -29.86
CA ALA A 19 6.32 -6.67 -29.86
C ALA A 19 7.10 -6.92 -28.56
N HIS A 20 6.42 -6.92 -27.41
CA HIS A 20 7.03 -7.29 -26.13
C HIS A 20 7.52 -8.74 -26.15
N ILE A 21 6.67 -9.68 -26.56
CA ILE A 21 7.01 -11.11 -26.63
C ILE A 21 8.24 -11.31 -27.52
N ASP A 22 8.26 -10.76 -28.73
CA ASP A 22 9.37 -10.92 -29.68
C ASP A 22 10.68 -10.34 -29.12
N LYS A 23 10.61 -9.16 -28.50
CA LYS A 23 11.76 -8.53 -27.83
C LYS A 23 12.28 -9.38 -26.67
N MET A 24 11.40 -9.94 -25.85
CA MET A 24 11.79 -10.77 -24.70
C MET A 24 12.35 -12.12 -25.14
N LYS A 25 11.73 -12.79 -26.12
CA LYS A 25 12.16 -14.09 -26.62
C LYS A 25 13.61 -14.07 -27.11
N ALA A 26 14.06 -12.97 -27.71
CA ALA A 26 15.44 -12.80 -28.16
C ALA A 26 16.50 -12.84 -27.03
N ARG A 27 16.10 -12.63 -25.78
CA ARG A 27 16.98 -12.58 -24.60
C ARG A 27 16.57 -13.54 -23.47
N ALA A 28 15.41 -14.19 -23.59
CA ALA A 28 14.91 -15.13 -22.60
C ALA A 28 15.83 -16.34 -22.51
N LEU A 29 15.97 -16.91 -21.32
CA LEU A 29 16.72 -18.15 -21.11
C LEU A 29 16.00 -19.34 -21.72
N ASP A 30 14.66 -19.33 -21.64
CA ASP A 30 13.78 -20.30 -22.25
C ASP A 30 12.41 -19.65 -22.50
N HIS A 31 11.62 -20.21 -23.42
CA HIS A 31 10.26 -19.75 -23.67
C HIS A 31 9.37 -20.84 -24.24
N PHE A 32 8.07 -20.72 -23.94
CA PHE A 32 7.05 -21.58 -24.52
C PHE A 32 5.82 -20.74 -24.87
N ALA A 33 5.19 -21.01 -25.99
CA ALA A 33 3.92 -20.40 -26.36
C ALA A 33 3.02 -21.47 -26.98
N LEU A 34 1.71 -21.34 -26.74
CA LEU A 34 0.73 -22.19 -27.42
C LEU A 34 0.59 -21.77 -28.90
N ASP A 35 0.13 -22.70 -29.72
CA ASP A 35 -0.27 -22.38 -31.08
C ASP A 35 -1.59 -21.61 -31.07
N LEU A 36 -1.67 -20.56 -31.90
CA LEU A 36 -2.92 -19.86 -32.16
C LEU A 36 -3.63 -20.51 -33.34
N PRO A 37 -4.91 -20.92 -33.21
CA PRO A 37 -5.69 -21.35 -34.35
C PRO A 37 -5.93 -20.17 -35.32
N PRO A 38 -6.15 -20.44 -36.62
CA PRO A 38 -6.54 -19.39 -37.57
C PRO A 38 -7.77 -18.64 -37.07
N SER A 39 -7.66 -17.31 -36.97
CA SER A 39 -8.71 -16.46 -36.41
C SER A 39 -8.70 -15.08 -37.05
N ASN A 40 -9.89 -14.49 -37.20
CA ASN A 40 -10.07 -13.12 -37.68
C ASN A 40 -10.09 -12.10 -36.53
N GLY A 41 -9.89 -12.54 -35.29
CA GLY A 41 -9.86 -11.68 -34.10
C GLY A 41 -8.45 -11.34 -33.63
N THR A 42 -8.37 -10.50 -32.59
CA THR A 42 -7.13 -10.06 -31.96
C THR A 42 -6.72 -11.03 -30.85
N PHE A 43 -5.90 -12.02 -31.18
CA PHE A 43 -5.44 -13.04 -30.24
C PHE A 43 -3.94 -12.94 -29.97
N ILE A 44 -3.55 -13.27 -28.74
CA ILE A 44 -2.16 -13.48 -28.33
C ILE A 44 -2.08 -14.86 -27.69
N ALA A 45 -1.09 -15.66 -28.12
CA ALA A 45 -0.84 -16.97 -27.55
C ALA A 45 -0.45 -16.81 -26.08
N PRO A 46 -1.03 -17.60 -25.16
CA PRO A 46 -0.47 -17.77 -23.83
C PRO A 46 1.01 -18.12 -23.94
N THR A 47 1.85 -17.26 -23.36
CA THR A 47 3.31 -17.30 -23.53
C THR A 47 3.97 -17.29 -22.16
N VAL A 48 4.96 -18.16 -21.96
CA VAL A 48 5.84 -18.21 -20.79
C VAL A 48 7.25 -17.83 -21.23
N LEU A 49 7.90 -16.96 -20.47
CA LEU A 49 9.25 -16.46 -20.73
C LEU A 49 10.08 -16.61 -19.45
N GLU A 50 11.15 -17.41 -19.49
CA GLU A 50 12.14 -17.44 -18.40
C GLU A 50 13.13 -16.28 -18.58
N ILE A 51 13.22 -15.41 -17.58
CA ILE A 51 14.07 -14.22 -17.58
C ILE A 51 15.10 -14.28 -16.45
N THR A 52 16.18 -13.51 -16.55
CA THR A 52 17.28 -13.57 -15.58
C THR A 52 16.99 -12.79 -14.32
N SER A 53 16.23 -11.69 -14.43
CA SER A 53 15.94 -10.81 -13.28
C SER A 53 14.64 -10.02 -13.45
N LEU A 54 14.06 -9.61 -12.33
CA LEU A 54 12.83 -8.83 -12.32
C LEU A 54 13.01 -7.44 -12.96
N SER A 55 14.21 -6.87 -12.90
CA SER A 55 14.53 -5.54 -13.46
C SER A 55 14.40 -5.47 -14.99
N GLU A 56 14.35 -6.62 -15.66
CA GLU A 56 14.07 -6.71 -17.09
C GLU A 56 12.65 -6.27 -17.47
N LEU A 57 11.74 -6.22 -16.49
CA LEU A 57 10.35 -5.79 -16.62
C LEU A 57 10.23 -4.34 -16.14
N THR A 58 10.22 -3.41 -17.09
CA THR A 58 10.17 -1.97 -16.79
C THR A 58 8.77 -1.37 -16.83
N GLN A 59 7.79 -2.12 -17.36
CA GLN A 59 6.41 -1.68 -17.56
C GLN A 59 5.47 -2.86 -17.35
N GLU A 60 4.20 -2.57 -17.06
CA GLU A 60 3.15 -3.58 -17.03
C GLU A 60 2.83 -4.06 -18.45
N VAL A 61 2.66 -5.38 -18.59
CA VAL A 61 2.32 -6.05 -19.86
C VAL A 61 0.97 -6.72 -19.69
N PHE A 62 -0.08 -6.05 -20.14
CA PHE A 62 -1.46 -6.41 -19.86
C PHE A 62 -2.01 -7.47 -20.85
N GLY A 63 -1.52 -8.71 -20.73
CA GLY A 63 -1.92 -9.81 -21.61
C GLY A 63 -1.49 -11.19 -21.08
N PRO A 64 -1.72 -12.26 -21.84
CA PRO A 64 -1.45 -13.64 -21.40
C PRO A 64 0.05 -13.99 -21.52
N VAL A 65 0.91 -13.21 -20.88
CA VAL A 65 2.37 -13.37 -20.88
C VAL A 65 2.86 -13.54 -19.45
N LEU A 66 3.38 -14.73 -19.13
CA LEU A 66 3.94 -15.06 -17.82
C LEU A 66 5.48 -14.98 -17.88
N HIS A 67 6.06 -14.19 -16.98
CA HIS A 67 7.50 -14.16 -16.76
C HIS A 67 7.87 -15.04 -15.57
N VAL A 68 8.93 -15.84 -15.73
CA VAL A 68 9.45 -16.73 -14.69
C VAL A 68 10.88 -16.33 -14.37
N ILE A 69 11.16 -16.13 -13.08
CA ILE A 69 12.51 -15.97 -12.55
C ILE A 69 12.79 -17.07 -11.54
N ARG A 70 14.07 -17.41 -11.38
CA ARG A 70 14.54 -18.39 -10.40
C ARG A 70 15.37 -17.67 -9.35
N TYR A 71 15.23 -18.09 -8.10
CA TYR A 71 16.01 -17.55 -6.98
C TYR A 71 16.39 -18.68 -6.02
N LYS A 72 17.52 -18.54 -5.34
CA LYS A 72 17.90 -19.44 -4.25
C LYS A 72 17.20 -19.01 -2.97
N ARG A 73 16.89 -19.95 -2.07
CA ARG A 73 16.21 -19.62 -0.80
C ARG A 73 16.91 -18.53 0.03
N ALA A 74 18.25 -18.49 0.00
CA ALA A 74 19.03 -17.46 0.69
C ALA A 74 18.85 -16.04 0.11
N GLU A 75 18.40 -15.93 -1.14
CA GLU A 75 18.16 -14.68 -1.86
C GLU A 75 16.71 -14.18 -1.71
N LEU A 76 15.85 -14.91 -0.98
CA LEU A 76 14.47 -14.49 -0.72
C LEU A 76 14.36 -13.05 -0.17
N PRO A 77 15.21 -12.58 0.77
CA PRO A 77 15.17 -11.19 1.20
C PRO A 77 15.34 -10.20 0.05
N GLN A 78 16.35 -10.41 -0.80
CA GLN A 78 16.61 -9.56 -1.96
C GLN A 78 15.47 -9.62 -2.98
N LEU A 79 14.87 -10.79 -3.20
CA LEU A 79 13.72 -10.91 -4.10
C LEU A 79 12.52 -10.08 -3.64
N ILE A 80 12.24 -10.04 -2.33
CA ILE A 80 11.17 -9.20 -1.79
C ILE A 80 11.51 -7.72 -1.98
N ASP A 81 12.78 -7.35 -1.78
CA ASP A 81 13.24 -5.98 -2.04
C ASP A 81 13.10 -5.60 -3.51
N ASP A 82 13.42 -6.50 -4.44
CA ASP A 82 13.23 -6.30 -5.88
C ASP A 82 11.74 -6.15 -6.25
N ILE A 83 10.86 -6.95 -5.65
CA ILE A 83 9.39 -6.84 -5.82
C ILE A 83 8.91 -5.46 -5.37
N ASN A 84 9.32 -5.04 -4.17
CA ASN A 84 8.98 -3.73 -3.62
C ASN A 84 9.54 -2.58 -4.48
N ALA A 85 10.75 -2.76 -5.03
CA ALA A 85 11.43 -1.77 -5.87
C ALA A 85 10.80 -1.58 -7.26
N SER A 86 9.91 -2.48 -7.71
CA SER A 86 9.13 -2.30 -8.95
C SER A 86 8.27 -1.01 -8.91
N GLY A 87 7.93 -0.55 -7.69
CA GLY A 87 7.03 0.56 -7.43
C GLY A 87 5.55 0.20 -7.61
N PHE A 88 5.22 -1.07 -7.88
CA PHE A 88 3.87 -1.59 -7.88
C PHE A 88 3.62 -2.42 -6.61
N GLY A 89 2.36 -2.57 -6.23
CA GLY A 89 1.97 -3.23 -4.99
C GLY A 89 0.52 -3.69 -4.99
N LEU A 90 0.04 -4.30 -6.09
CA LEU A 90 -1.38 -4.69 -6.23
C LEU A 90 -1.69 -6.07 -5.63
N THR A 91 -1.18 -7.14 -6.24
CA THR A 91 -1.41 -8.52 -5.80
C THR A 91 -0.11 -9.31 -5.69
N LEU A 92 -0.03 -10.21 -4.70
CA LEU A 92 1.09 -11.12 -4.51
C LEU A 92 0.58 -12.52 -4.14
N GLY A 93 1.15 -13.55 -4.78
CA GLY A 93 0.88 -14.95 -4.46
C GLY A 93 2.06 -15.55 -3.69
N ILE A 94 1.76 -16.30 -2.63
CA ILE A 94 2.74 -17.08 -1.87
C ILE A 94 2.27 -18.53 -1.88
N HIS A 95 3.09 -19.44 -2.43
CA HIS A 95 2.85 -20.88 -2.35
C HIS A 95 3.91 -21.51 -1.46
N SER A 96 3.52 -21.86 -0.23
CA SER A 96 4.41 -22.47 0.76
C SER A 96 3.58 -23.20 1.82
N ARG A 97 4.15 -24.28 2.38
CA ARG A 97 3.60 -24.99 3.55
C ARG A 97 4.31 -24.60 4.86
N ILE A 98 5.25 -23.66 4.80
CA ILE A 98 6.09 -23.25 5.92
C ILE A 98 5.61 -21.87 6.38
N ASP A 99 4.99 -21.82 7.56
CA ASP A 99 4.41 -20.59 8.13
C ASP A 99 5.45 -19.48 8.27
N GLU A 100 6.66 -19.82 8.74
CA GLU A 100 7.76 -18.85 8.85
C GLU A 100 8.07 -18.16 7.50
N THR A 101 7.97 -18.89 6.39
CA THR A 101 8.21 -18.32 5.06
C THR A 101 7.03 -17.44 4.61
N ILE A 102 5.79 -17.86 4.90
CA ILE A 102 4.58 -17.08 4.60
C ILE A 102 4.63 -15.75 5.36
N ASP A 103 4.85 -15.82 6.67
CA ASP A 103 4.90 -14.65 7.55
C ASP A 103 6.06 -13.74 7.18
N TYR A 104 7.24 -14.30 6.88
CA TYR A 104 8.41 -13.54 6.46
C TYR A 104 8.15 -12.69 5.22
N ILE A 105 7.50 -13.26 4.20
CA ILE A 105 7.16 -12.58 2.96
C ILE A 105 6.03 -11.58 3.21
N ALA A 106 4.93 -12.00 3.84
CA ALA A 106 3.75 -11.16 4.05
C ALA A 106 4.04 -9.92 4.91
N SER A 107 4.97 -10.01 5.86
CA SER A 107 5.36 -8.87 6.71
C SER A 107 6.28 -7.86 6.01
N ARG A 108 6.93 -8.23 4.90
CA ARG A 108 7.93 -7.41 4.19
C ARG A 108 7.48 -6.94 2.82
N ALA A 109 6.50 -7.60 2.22
CA ALA A 109 5.94 -7.18 0.94
C ALA A 109 5.11 -5.90 1.10
N HIS A 110 5.36 -4.92 0.23
CA HIS A 110 4.57 -3.70 0.11
C HIS A 110 3.46 -3.89 -0.92
N VAL A 111 2.50 -4.76 -0.58
CA VAL A 111 1.44 -5.20 -1.49
C VAL A 111 0.08 -5.17 -0.80
N GLY A 112 -0.91 -4.61 -1.50
CA GLY A 112 -2.25 -4.44 -0.97
C GLY A 112 -3.03 -5.76 -0.80
N ASN A 113 -2.91 -6.72 -1.71
CA ASN A 113 -3.63 -8.01 -1.64
C ASN A 113 -2.65 -9.19 -1.72
N ILE A 114 -2.50 -9.94 -0.64
CA ILE A 114 -1.64 -11.12 -0.56
C ILE A 114 -2.52 -12.37 -0.50
N TYR A 115 -2.19 -13.36 -1.32
CA TYR A 115 -2.92 -14.62 -1.44
C TYR A 115 -1.97 -15.79 -1.17
N VAL A 116 -2.33 -16.65 -0.21
CA VAL A 116 -1.51 -17.77 0.21
C VAL A 116 -2.15 -19.08 -0.25
N ASN A 117 -1.38 -19.88 -0.99
CA ASN A 117 -1.74 -21.20 -1.50
C ASN A 117 -3.02 -21.22 -2.37
N ARG A 118 -3.18 -20.21 -3.21
CA ARG A 118 -4.31 -20.04 -4.14
C ARG A 118 -3.92 -19.14 -5.33
N ASN A 119 -4.86 -18.86 -6.23
CA ASN A 119 -4.69 -17.85 -7.28
C ASN A 119 -4.72 -16.43 -6.70
N ILE A 120 -4.29 -15.44 -7.50
CA ILE A 120 -4.18 -14.02 -7.09
C ILE A 120 -5.25 -13.12 -7.70
N VAL A 121 -6.28 -13.71 -8.32
CA VAL A 121 -7.34 -13.02 -9.07
C VAL A 121 -8.71 -13.26 -8.45
N GLY A 122 -9.71 -12.49 -8.87
CA GLY A 122 -11.10 -12.70 -8.44
C GLY A 122 -11.37 -12.28 -6.99
N ALA A 123 -10.82 -11.14 -6.57
CA ALA A 123 -11.10 -10.57 -5.26
C ALA A 123 -12.61 -10.33 -5.07
N VAL A 124 -13.16 -10.78 -3.95
CA VAL A 124 -14.58 -10.70 -3.61
C VAL A 124 -14.81 -9.50 -2.70
N VAL A 125 -15.79 -8.67 -3.06
CA VAL A 125 -16.20 -7.48 -2.30
C VAL A 125 -16.54 -7.86 -0.85
N GLY A 126 -15.98 -7.12 0.11
CA GLY A 126 -16.20 -7.36 1.54
C GLY A 126 -15.42 -8.53 2.15
N VAL A 127 -14.80 -9.39 1.32
CA VAL A 127 -13.99 -10.54 1.79
C VAL A 127 -12.50 -10.32 1.51
N GLN A 128 -12.15 -9.85 0.31
CA GLN A 128 -10.81 -9.39 -0.03
C GLN A 128 -10.90 -7.97 -0.62
N PRO A 129 -11.11 -6.93 0.21
CA PRO A 129 -11.05 -5.54 -0.23
C PRO A 129 -9.85 -5.32 -1.17
N PHE A 130 -10.11 -4.71 -2.32
CA PHE A 130 -9.17 -4.73 -3.44
C PHE A 130 -8.58 -3.35 -3.72
N GLY A 131 -7.27 -3.30 -3.89
CA GLY A 131 -6.51 -2.09 -4.17
C GLY A 131 -5.07 -2.22 -3.70
N GLY A 132 -4.14 -1.56 -4.39
CA GLY A 132 -2.71 -1.65 -4.11
C GLY A 132 -2.14 -0.42 -3.42
N GLU A 133 -0.81 -0.41 -3.34
CA GLU A 133 0.04 0.68 -2.87
C GLU A 133 0.83 1.27 -4.07
N ASP A 134 1.41 2.45 -3.89
CA ASP A 134 2.30 3.10 -4.88
C ASP A 134 1.67 3.28 -6.28
N LYS A 135 2.34 2.81 -7.35
CA LYS A 135 1.85 2.93 -8.74
C LYS A 135 0.55 2.14 -8.95
N SER A 136 0.21 1.21 -8.04
CA SER A 136 -1.02 0.42 -8.11
C SER A 136 -2.24 1.12 -7.50
N GLY A 137 -2.08 2.28 -6.86
CA GLY A 137 -3.20 3.11 -6.47
C GLY A 137 -2.99 3.91 -5.19
N THR A 138 -3.87 4.88 -4.97
CA THR A 138 -3.85 5.77 -3.80
C THR A 138 -4.63 5.20 -2.61
N GLY A 139 -5.54 4.26 -2.88
CA GLY A 139 -6.56 3.82 -1.93
C GLY A 139 -7.60 4.91 -1.62
N PRO A 140 -8.55 4.64 -0.71
CA PRO A 140 -8.77 3.37 0.00
C PRO A 140 -9.22 2.23 -0.92
N LYS A 141 -9.18 0.99 -0.41
CA LYS A 141 -9.58 -0.22 -1.16
C LYS A 141 -11.05 -0.20 -1.56
N ALA A 142 -11.33 -0.56 -2.80
CA ALA A 142 -12.68 -0.82 -3.26
C ALA A 142 -13.25 -2.06 -2.54
N GLY A 143 -14.53 -2.01 -2.17
CA GLY A 143 -15.15 -3.05 -1.36
C GLY A 143 -14.63 -3.16 0.08
N GLY A 144 -13.82 -2.19 0.53
CA GLY A 144 -13.32 -2.06 1.89
C GLY A 144 -14.09 -1.03 2.73
N PRO A 145 -13.87 -1.00 4.06
CA PRO A 145 -14.63 -0.16 4.99
C PRO A 145 -14.36 1.34 4.83
N LEU A 146 -13.25 1.73 4.19
CA LEU A 146 -12.83 3.11 4.07
C LEU A 146 -13.31 3.79 2.77
N TYR A 147 -13.82 3.03 1.79
CA TYR A 147 -14.11 3.57 0.46
C TYR A 147 -15.15 4.69 0.47
N LEU A 148 -16.30 4.46 1.13
CA LEU A 148 -17.36 5.46 1.20
C LEU A 148 -16.96 6.70 1.99
N LYS A 149 -16.07 6.57 2.98
CA LYS A 149 -15.55 7.72 3.74
C LYS A 149 -14.80 8.69 2.84
N ARG A 150 -14.14 8.21 1.79
CA ARG A 150 -13.45 9.07 0.83
C ARG A 150 -14.40 9.96 0.02
N LEU A 151 -15.66 9.55 -0.10
CA LEU A 151 -16.71 10.26 -0.82
C LEU A 151 -17.54 11.20 0.07
N GLN A 152 -17.23 11.26 1.37
CA GLN A 152 -17.90 12.12 2.34
C GLN A 152 -17.04 13.31 2.71
N ARG A 153 -17.65 14.49 2.80
CA ARG A 153 -17.02 15.64 3.46
C ARG A 153 -17.03 15.38 4.97
N ASN A 154 -15.89 15.55 5.63
CA ASN A 154 -15.74 15.38 7.08
C ASN A 154 -16.19 14.00 7.60
N ALA A 155 -15.82 12.93 6.88
CA ALA A 155 -16.14 11.57 7.29
C ALA A 155 -15.69 11.30 8.74
N ALA A 156 -16.61 10.77 9.55
CA ALA A 156 -16.31 10.38 10.93
C ALA A 156 -15.16 9.36 10.99
N PRO A 157 -14.49 9.20 12.15
CA PRO A 157 -13.51 8.14 12.36
C PRO A 157 -14.04 6.76 11.94
N ALA A 158 -13.15 5.87 11.50
CA ALA A 158 -13.52 4.54 11.05
C ALA A 158 -13.82 3.59 12.20
N ALA A 159 -13.07 3.73 13.28
CA ALA A 159 -13.30 3.06 14.54
C ALA A 159 -12.90 4.01 15.67
N ALA A 160 -13.42 3.75 16.86
CA ALA A 160 -12.96 4.34 18.10
C ALA A 160 -12.70 3.19 19.08
N HIS A 161 -11.52 3.17 19.70
CA HIS A 161 -11.08 2.11 20.59
C HIS A 161 -10.45 2.69 21.87
N GLN A 162 -10.09 1.80 22.80
CA GLN A 162 -9.34 2.18 23.99
C GLN A 162 -8.04 2.88 23.57
N ARG A 163 -7.66 3.95 24.27
CA ARG A 163 -6.50 4.76 23.94
C ARG A 163 -5.22 3.91 23.77
N GLN A 164 -4.63 3.91 22.57
CA GLN A 164 -3.41 3.18 22.24
C GLN A 164 -2.41 4.12 21.53
N PRO A 165 -1.71 4.99 22.28
CA PRO A 165 -0.78 5.94 21.68
C PRO A 165 0.55 5.27 21.37
N THR A 166 1.18 5.67 20.26
CA THR A 166 2.60 5.33 20.02
C THR A 166 3.50 6.03 21.04
N PRO A 167 4.75 5.57 21.26
CA PRO A 167 5.69 6.24 22.15
C PRO A 167 5.91 7.72 21.77
N ALA A 168 6.08 8.00 20.47
CA ALA A 168 6.23 9.36 19.96
C ALA A 168 4.98 10.22 20.18
N LEU A 169 3.78 9.69 19.94
CA LEU A 169 2.53 10.42 20.21
C LEU A 169 2.37 10.72 21.71
N SER A 170 2.74 9.77 22.57
CA SER A 170 2.70 9.94 24.03
C SER A 170 3.66 11.04 24.48
N ALA A 171 4.90 11.02 23.99
CA ALA A 171 5.90 12.05 24.28
C ALA A 171 5.43 13.43 23.81
N LEU A 172 4.89 13.52 22.59
CA LEU A 172 4.34 14.75 22.04
C LEU A 172 3.16 15.27 22.86
N THR A 173 2.25 14.39 23.28
CA THR A 173 1.08 14.77 24.08
C THR A 173 1.50 15.36 25.44
N THR A 174 2.49 14.74 26.10
CA THR A 174 3.01 15.24 27.38
C THR A 174 3.70 16.59 27.20
N TRP A 175 4.54 16.72 26.17
CA TRP A 175 5.21 17.97 25.84
C TRP A 175 4.21 19.09 25.53
N ALA A 176 3.17 18.81 24.75
CA ALA A 176 2.15 19.77 24.37
C ALA A 176 1.45 20.40 25.60
N LYS A 177 1.15 19.56 26.61
CA LYS A 177 0.52 20.00 27.87
C LYS A 177 1.41 20.90 28.71
N THR A 178 2.72 20.78 28.62
CA THR A 178 3.66 21.58 29.41
C THR A 178 4.14 22.83 28.69
N HIS A 179 3.83 22.98 27.40
CA HIS A 179 4.28 24.09 26.55
C HIS A 179 3.14 24.93 25.97
N GLY A 180 1.92 24.84 26.54
CA GLY A 180 0.78 25.69 26.15
C GLY A 180 0.14 25.32 24.80
N HIS A 181 0.20 24.04 24.40
CA HIS A 181 -0.46 23.52 23.22
C HIS A 181 -1.63 22.58 23.61
N GLU A 182 -2.60 23.10 24.37
CA GLU A 182 -3.74 22.31 24.90
C GLU A 182 -4.61 21.73 23.78
N ALA A 183 -4.84 22.50 22.70
CA ALA A 183 -5.59 22.05 21.53
C ALA A 183 -4.93 20.82 20.88
N LEU A 184 -3.60 20.86 20.71
CA LEU A 184 -2.82 19.73 20.23
C LEU A 184 -2.91 18.52 21.17
N ALA A 185 -2.81 18.73 22.47
CA ALA A 185 -2.92 17.64 23.45
C ALA A 185 -4.30 16.96 23.40
N ALA A 186 -5.36 17.72 23.16
CA ALA A 186 -6.71 17.18 22.95
C ALA A 186 -6.81 16.37 21.65
N MET A 187 -6.33 16.90 20.53
CA MET A 187 -6.29 16.19 19.24
C MET A 187 -5.45 14.90 19.32
N ALA A 188 -4.29 14.93 19.98
CA ALA A 188 -3.45 13.76 20.19
C ALA A 188 -4.16 12.67 21.03
N GLY A 189 -5.02 13.08 21.96
CA GLY A 189 -5.92 12.17 22.68
C GLY A 189 -6.94 11.48 21.76
N GLU A 190 -7.49 12.22 20.80
CA GLU A 190 -8.40 11.68 19.79
C GLU A 190 -7.69 10.76 18.80
N TYR A 191 -6.51 11.14 18.34
CA TYR A 191 -5.67 10.33 17.47
C TYR A 191 -5.31 8.99 18.10
N ALA A 192 -5.01 8.97 19.39
CA ALA A 192 -4.76 7.74 20.14
C ALA A 192 -5.98 6.80 20.23
N ARG A 193 -7.21 7.30 20.02
CA ARG A 193 -8.45 6.50 20.06
C ARG A 193 -8.97 6.11 18.68
N THR A 194 -8.53 6.80 17.63
CA THR A 194 -9.09 6.69 16.28
C THR A 194 -8.09 6.19 15.24
N THR A 195 -6.82 6.02 15.62
CA THR A 195 -5.82 5.40 14.76
C THR A 195 -6.24 3.97 14.40
N LEU A 196 -6.02 3.56 13.16
CA LEU A 196 -6.26 2.18 12.76
C LEU A 196 -4.98 1.33 12.83
N LEU A 197 -3.82 1.97 13.06
CA LEU A 197 -2.51 1.31 13.02
C LEU A 197 -2.48 0.04 13.86
N GLY A 198 -2.08 -1.07 13.25
CA GLY A 198 -1.97 -2.37 13.93
C GLY A 198 -3.31 -3.09 14.10
N GLY A 199 -4.43 -2.46 13.73
CA GLY A 199 -5.74 -3.11 13.70
C GLY A 199 -5.77 -4.24 12.67
N VAL A 200 -6.37 -5.37 13.06
CA VAL A 200 -6.60 -6.53 12.19
C VAL A 200 -8.05 -6.98 12.33
N THR A 201 -8.75 -7.09 11.21
CA THR A 201 -10.13 -7.56 11.15
C THR A 201 -10.18 -8.87 10.39
N LEU A 202 -10.75 -9.91 11.02
CA LEU A 202 -11.15 -11.13 10.31
C LEU A 202 -12.40 -10.80 9.49
N LEU A 203 -12.33 -11.02 8.17
CA LEU A 203 -13.44 -10.80 7.26
C LEU A 203 -14.23 -12.11 7.08
N PRO A 204 -15.57 -12.08 7.21
CA PRO A 204 -16.41 -13.23 6.91
C PRO A 204 -16.17 -13.71 5.47
N GLY A 205 -16.03 -15.01 5.28
CA GLY A 205 -15.73 -15.61 3.98
C GLY A 205 -16.13 -17.09 3.93
N PRO A 206 -15.83 -17.78 2.83
CA PRO A 206 -16.14 -19.20 2.70
C PRO A 206 -15.34 -20.05 3.71
N THR A 207 -15.88 -21.22 4.06
CA THR A 207 -15.13 -22.23 4.81
C THR A 207 -13.90 -22.66 4.02
N GLY A 208 -12.79 -22.93 4.71
CA GLY A 208 -11.54 -23.32 4.05
C GLY A 208 -10.69 -22.14 3.59
N GLU A 209 -11.10 -20.94 3.97
CA GLU A 209 -10.36 -19.72 3.71
C GLU A 209 -10.32 -18.86 4.98
N ARG A 210 -9.19 -18.19 5.20
CA ARG A 210 -9.05 -17.17 6.24
C ARG A 210 -8.69 -15.84 5.59
N ASN A 211 -9.56 -14.85 5.77
CA ASN A 211 -9.40 -13.52 5.20
C ASN A 211 -9.22 -12.49 6.30
N THR A 212 -8.13 -11.74 6.24
CA THR A 212 -7.86 -10.68 7.20
C THR A 212 -7.55 -9.38 6.49
N LEU A 213 -8.08 -8.28 7.03
CA LEU A 213 -7.72 -6.91 6.66
C LEU A 213 -6.91 -6.30 7.79
N SER A 214 -5.67 -5.90 7.51
CA SER A 214 -4.83 -5.18 8.45
C SER A 214 -4.60 -3.73 8.01
N PHE A 215 -4.28 -2.88 8.97
CA PHE A 215 -3.95 -1.49 8.74
C PHE A 215 -2.52 -1.22 9.21
N VAL A 216 -1.66 -0.83 8.28
CA VAL A 216 -0.24 -0.59 8.53
C VAL A 216 0.13 0.86 8.20
N ALA A 217 1.27 1.33 8.69
CA ALA A 217 1.78 2.64 8.30
C ALA A 217 2.02 2.68 6.78
N ARG A 218 1.77 3.83 6.14
CA ARG A 218 2.10 4.06 4.72
C ARG A 218 3.60 4.22 4.49
N GLY A 219 4.39 4.36 5.56
CA GLY A 219 5.82 4.57 5.50
C GLY A 219 6.12 6.04 5.74
N THR A 220 6.27 6.82 4.67
CA THR A 220 6.67 8.23 4.75
C THR A 220 5.54 9.16 4.34
N VAL A 221 5.30 10.20 5.14
CA VAL A 221 4.39 11.31 4.84
C VAL A 221 5.17 12.62 4.76
N VAL A 222 4.82 13.46 3.80
CA VAL A 222 5.39 14.80 3.66
C VAL A 222 4.50 15.78 4.40
N CYS A 223 5.09 16.66 5.21
CA CYS A 223 4.38 17.68 5.95
C CYS A 223 4.75 19.07 5.42
N VAL A 224 3.73 19.87 5.11
CA VAL A 224 3.85 21.24 4.61
C VAL A 224 2.94 22.11 5.46
N ALA A 225 3.55 22.90 6.34
CA ALA A 225 2.88 23.73 7.32
C ALA A 225 3.31 25.20 7.20
N ALA A 226 2.38 26.10 7.50
CA ALA A 226 2.57 27.55 7.57
C ALA A 226 2.71 28.05 9.02
N SER A 227 2.27 27.26 10.01
CA SER A 227 2.31 27.61 11.43
C SER A 227 2.91 26.50 12.30
N VAL A 228 3.40 26.85 13.50
CA VAL A 228 3.91 25.90 14.48
C VAL A 228 2.81 24.91 14.90
N ASP A 229 1.62 25.39 15.21
CA ASP A 229 0.50 24.51 15.61
C ASP A 229 0.02 23.63 14.46
N GLY A 230 -0.03 24.15 13.23
CA GLY A 230 -0.30 23.37 12.02
C GLY A 230 0.71 22.23 11.84
N LEU A 231 2.00 22.54 12.00
CA LEU A 231 3.07 21.54 11.95
C LEU A 231 2.90 20.49 13.06
N LEU A 232 2.69 20.92 14.31
CA LEU A 232 2.57 20.01 15.43
C LEU A 232 1.37 19.06 15.27
N ASN A 233 0.25 19.55 14.73
CA ASN A 233 -0.91 18.72 14.41
C ASN A 233 -0.58 17.66 13.34
N GLN A 234 0.11 18.06 12.26
CA GLN A 234 0.59 17.14 11.23
C GLN A 234 1.55 16.08 11.81
N LEU A 235 2.50 16.48 12.66
CA LEU A 235 3.42 15.56 13.34
C LEU A 235 2.65 14.57 14.23
N ALA A 236 1.69 15.04 15.03
CA ALA A 236 0.86 14.19 15.87
C ALA A 236 0.09 13.14 15.06
N ALA A 237 -0.51 13.53 13.94
CA ALA A 237 -1.22 12.61 13.06
C ALA A 237 -0.28 11.58 12.41
N ALA A 238 0.90 11.99 11.96
CA ALA A 238 1.90 11.11 11.36
C ALA A 238 2.37 10.03 12.36
N VAL A 239 2.79 10.45 13.57
CA VAL A 239 3.30 9.50 14.57
C VAL A 239 2.20 8.63 15.19
N ALA A 240 0.95 9.10 15.22
CA ALA A 240 -0.20 8.29 15.64
C ALA A 240 -0.53 7.17 14.64
N SER A 241 -0.19 7.37 13.37
CA SER A 241 -0.39 6.41 12.27
C SER A 241 0.90 5.64 11.91
N GLY A 242 1.96 5.77 12.71
CA GLY A 242 3.19 5.02 12.57
C GLY A 242 4.08 5.45 11.42
N ASN A 243 3.82 6.63 10.84
CA ASN A 243 4.55 7.14 9.69
C ASN A 243 5.79 7.95 10.10
N LYS A 244 6.84 7.84 9.29
CA LYS A 244 7.96 8.79 9.27
C LYS A 244 7.54 10.06 8.55
N VAL A 245 8.18 11.17 8.88
CA VAL A 245 7.86 12.49 8.35
C VAL A 245 9.04 13.04 7.55
N ILE A 246 8.76 13.56 6.36
CA ILE A 246 9.67 14.48 5.67
C ILE A 246 9.10 15.89 5.77
N LEU A 247 9.90 16.82 6.27
CA LEU A 247 9.59 18.24 6.27
C LEU A 247 10.29 18.97 5.14
N VAL A 248 9.51 19.75 4.41
CA VAL A 248 9.97 20.58 3.29
C VAL A 248 10.15 22.02 3.76
N SER A 249 11.16 22.72 3.26
CA SER A 249 11.34 24.15 3.55
C SER A 249 10.11 24.96 3.07
N PRO A 250 9.65 25.99 3.82
CA PRO A 250 10.21 26.50 5.06
C PRO A 250 9.68 25.82 6.33
N SER A 251 8.84 24.78 6.24
CA SER A 251 8.21 24.14 7.40
C SER A 251 9.21 23.53 8.39
N SER A 252 10.41 23.17 7.93
CA SER A 252 11.52 22.74 8.79
C SER A 252 11.96 23.81 9.81
N LYS A 253 11.72 25.10 9.54
CA LYS A 253 12.03 26.21 10.45
C LYS A 253 10.99 26.39 11.56
N LEU A 254 9.85 25.71 11.48
CA LEU A 254 8.74 25.85 12.44
C LEU A 254 8.88 24.92 13.65
N ILE A 255 9.99 24.20 13.77
CA ILE A 255 10.14 23.18 14.79
C ILE A 255 10.57 23.76 16.11
N PRO A 256 9.84 23.47 17.19
CA PRO A 256 10.30 23.82 18.52
C PRO A 256 11.60 23.09 18.86
N ASP A 257 12.60 23.83 19.33
CA ASP A 257 13.87 23.25 19.79
C ASP A 257 13.65 22.23 20.93
N SER A 258 12.61 22.45 21.75
CA SER A 258 12.24 21.57 22.86
C SER A 258 11.44 20.33 22.44
N LEU A 259 11.17 20.12 21.13
CA LEU A 259 10.39 18.98 20.65
C LEU A 259 11.00 17.64 21.14
N PRO A 260 10.18 16.67 21.60
CA PRO A 260 10.70 15.42 22.16
C PRO A 260 11.56 14.61 21.19
N ALA A 261 12.62 13.97 21.70
CA ALA A 261 13.54 13.15 20.91
C ALA A 261 12.82 12.05 20.11
N ALA A 262 11.88 11.35 20.75
CA ALA A 262 11.07 10.30 20.10
C ALA A 262 10.27 10.80 18.88
N VAL A 263 9.92 12.09 18.83
CA VAL A 263 9.27 12.72 17.67
C VAL A 263 10.32 13.14 16.65
N LYS A 264 11.43 13.77 17.09
CA LYS A 264 12.54 14.19 16.23
C LYS A 264 13.15 13.03 15.43
N GLU A 265 13.27 11.85 16.04
CA GLU A 265 13.77 10.62 15.39
C GLU A 265 12.89 10.15 14.22
N CYS A 266 11.63 10.56 14.17
CA CYS A 266 10.72 10.26 13.07
C CYS A 266 10.82 11.24 11.91
N ILE A 267 11.61 12.31 12.03
CA ILE A 267 11.63 13.42 11.08
C ILE A 267 12.93 13.46 10.27
N ALA A 268 12.77 13.62 8.95
CA ALA A 268 13.82 13.99 8.02
C ALA A 268 13.49 15.32 7.32
N TRP A 269 14.50 15.94 6.72
CA TRP A 269 14.43 17.31 6.16
C TRP A 269 14.87 17.31 4.71
N VAL A 270 14.17 18.07 3.88
CA VAL A 270 14.57 18.33 2.49
C VAL A 270 14.35 19.81 2.14
N ALA A 271 15.11 20.29 1.15
CA ALA A 271 15.02 21.68 0.69
C ALA A 271 13.68 21.97 0.01
N ASP A 272 13.26 21.09 -0.88
CA ASP A 272 11.99 21.14 -1.61
C ASP A 272 11.44 19.72 -1.77
N ILE A 273 10.23 19.60 -2.33
CA ILE A 273 9.54 18.31 -2.47
C ILE A 273 10.17 17.40 -3.53
N ASP A 274 10.89 17.97 -4.50
CA ASP A 274 11.56 17.24 -5.56
C ASP A 274 12.90 16.66 -5.08
N ALA A 275 13.47 17.23 -4.02
CA ALA A 275 14.63 16.70 -3.30
C ALA A 275 14.32 15.47 -2.42
N CYS A 276 13.05 15.04 -2.32
CA CYS A 276 12.67 13.81 -1.65
C CYS A 276 13.19 12.58 -2.41
N THR A 277 14.21 11.91 -1.86
CA THR A 277 14.73 10.65 -2.42
C THR A 277 13.93 9.41 -1.98
N SER A 278 13.27 9.48 -0.82
CA SER A 278 12.43 8.40 -0.32
C SER A 278 11.04 8.48 -0.95
N PRO A 279 10.43 7.34 -1.35
CA PRO A 279 9.07 7.34 -1.84
C PRO A 279 8.11 7.78 -0.74
N PHE A 280 7.07 8.51 -1.13
CA PHE A 280 5.99 8.94 -0.25
C PHE A 280 4.67 8.94 -1.01
N GLN A 281 3.60 8.55 -0.32
CA GLN A 281 2.25 8.43 -0.91
C GLN A 281 1.28 9.47 -0.37
N VAL A 282 1.66 10.23 0.66
CA VAL A 282 0.80 11.24 1.30
C VAL A 282 1.55 12.53 1.53
N VAL A 283 0.90 13.65 1.21
CA VAL A 283 1.31 15.00 1.63
C VAL A 283 0.21 15.58 2.50
N MET A 284 0.54 15.90 3.75
CA MET A 284 -0.28 16.75 4.60
C MET A 284 0.13 18.20 4.34
N VAL A 285 -0.83 19.02 3.91
CA VAL A 285 -0.60 20.42 3.57
C VAL A 285 -1.59 21.31 4.30
N GLU A 286 -1.11 22.34 4.97
CA GLU A 286 -1.97 23.33 5.58
C GLU A 286 -2.80 24.06 4.50
N GLN A 287 -4.09 24.28 4.74
CA GLN A 287 -5.04 24.75 3.72
C GLN A 287 -4.57 26.01 2.96
N SER A 288 -3.91 26.94 3.66
CA SER A 288 -3.35 28.18 3.08
C SER A 288 -2.29 27.93 2.01
N LEU A 289 -1.61 26.78 2.03
CA LEU A 289 -0.54 26.40 1.11
C LEU A 289 -0.99 25.41 0.03
N ALA A 290 -2.21 24.85 0.16
CA ALA A 290 -2.67 23.74 -0.66
C ALA A 290 -2.77 24.08 -2.16
N GLN A 291 -3.21 25.29 -2.50
CA GLN A 291 -3.32 25.71 -3.91
C GLN A 291 -1.96 25.81 -4.60
N GLY A 292 -0.91 26.21 -3.88
CA GLY A 292 0.42 26.38 -4.45
C GLY A 292 1.14 25.07 -4.75
N ILE A 293 0.91 24.03 -3.94
CA ILE A 293 1.67 22.77 -4.03
C ILE A 293 1.01 21.69 -4.90
N LYS A 294 -0.32 21.67 -4.98
CA LYS A 294 -1.06 20.61 -5.69
C LYS A 294 -0.68 20.46 -7.18
N PRO A 295 -0.50 21.55 -7.96
CA PRO A 295 -0.08 21.41 -9.36
C PRO A 295 1.29 20.75 -9.49
N ALA A 296 2.26 21.13 -8.64
CA ALA A 296 3.58 20.51 -8.62
C ALA A 296 3.49 19.02 -8.28
N LEU A 297 2.70 18.66 -7.26
CA LEU A 297 2.46 17.26 -6.90
C LEU A 297 1.84 16.43 -8.03
N ALA A 298 0.89 17.01 -8.77
CA ALA A 298 0.22 16.34 -9.87
C ALA A 298 1.12 16.17 -11.11
N ALA A 299 2.12 17.04 -11.28
CA ALA A 299 3.08 16.97 -12.39
C ALA A 299 4.24 15.98 -12.15
N ARG A 300 4.38 15.45 -10.93
CA ARG A 300 5.45 14.49 -10.59
C ARG A 300 5.27 13.17 -11.33
N THR A 301 6.40 12.56 -11.66
CA THR A 301 6.46 11.18 -12.16
C THR A 301 6.39 10.19 -11.00
N GLY A 302 5.94 8.97 -11.29
CA GLY A 302 5.83 7.88 -10.31
C GLY A 302 4.43 7.77 -9.69
N SER A 303 4.37 7.32 -8.44
CA SER A 303 3.12 7.07 -7.72
C SER A 303 2.33 8.36 -7.49
N LEU A 304 1.01 8.29 -7.68
CA LEU A 304 0.12 9.38 -7.31
C LEU A 304 0.18 9.63 -5.80
N VAL A 305 0.18 10.91 -5.41
CA VAL A 305 0.25 11.31 -4.01
C VAL A 305 -1.09 11.81 -3.50
N LEU A 306 -1.55 11.23 -2.40
CA LEU A 306 -2.74 11.68 -1.70
C LEU A 306 -2.44 12.99 -0.97
N THR A 307 -3.16 14.06 -1.32
CA THR A 307 -3.09 15.33 -0.57
C THR A 307 -4.14 15.36 0.54
N VAL A 308 -3.71 15.61 1.77
CA VAL A 308 -4.56 15.80 2.95
C VAL A 308 -4.44 17.26 3.38
N GLU A 309 -5.51 18.03 3.19
CA GLU A 309 -5.54 19.40 3.70
C GLU A 309 -5.75 19.41 5.21
N THR A 310 -4.96 20.21 5.92
CA THR A 310 -4.95 20.29 7.39
C THR A 310 -5.12 21.73 7.86
N THR A 311 -5.49 21.90 9.14
CA THR A 311 -5.49 23.18 9.87
C THR A 311 -4.78 22.98 11.22
N ALA A 312 -4.51 24.06 11.94
CA ALA A 312 -3.89 23.98 13.27
C ALA A 312 -4.81 23.33 14.31
N GLU A 313 -6.13 23.48 14.19
CA GLU A 313 -7.11 23.05 15.20
C GLU A 313 -8.00 21.87 14.75
N GLY A 314 -7.88 21.44 13.49
CA GLY A 314 -8.75 20.42 12.90
C GLY A 314 -8.18 19.02 13.01
N ASN A 315 -9.01 18.05 13.43
CA ASN A 315 -8.62 16.64 13.42
C ASN A 315 -8.31 16.15 12.00
N ILE A 316 -7.13 15.59 11.84
CA ILE A 316 -6.69 14.94 10.61
C ILE A 316 -7.28 13.51 10.57
N PRO A 317 -7.99 13.13 9.50
CA PRO A 317 -8.59 11.80 9.37
C PRO A 317 -7.50 10.72 9.22
N LEU A 318 -7.08 10.10 10.32
CA LEU A 318 -5.97 9.14 10.37
C LEU A 318 -6.13 7.92 9.47
N TRP A 319 -7.38 7.54 9.14
CA TRP A 319 -7.65 6.47 8.18
C TRP A 319 -7.07 6.75 6.78
N ARG A 320 -6.75 8.02 6.46
CA ARG A 320 -6.04 8.41 5.23
C ARG A 320 -4.53 8.21 5.30
N LEU A 321 -3.97 7.99 6.49
CA LEU A 321 -2.54 7.88 6.75
C LEU A 321 -2.08 6.43 6.98
N VAL A 322 -2.98 5.46 6.87
CA VAL A 322 -2.66 4.03 6.90
C VAL A 322 -2.87 3.38 5.54
N ALA A 323 -2.13 2.32 5.26
CA ALA A 323 -2.36 1.41 4.15
C ALA A 323 -3.22 0.24 4.63
N GLU A 324 -4.18 -0.16 3.80
CA GLU A 324 -4.98 -1.37 4.01
C GLU A 324 -4.27 -2.56 3.35
N ARG A 325 -4.10 -3.69 4.06
CA ARG A 325 -3.54 -4.93 3.50
C ARG A 325 -4.48 -6.10 3.72
N ALA A 326 -4.91 -6.72 2.63
CA ALA A 326 -5.73 -7.92 2.65
C ALA A 326 -4.83 -9.16 2.54
N LEU A 327 -4.97 -10.09 3.46
CA LEU A 327 -4.31 -11.40 3.43
C LEU A 327 -5.36 -12.49 3.37
N CYS A 328 -5.31 -13.30 2.31
CA CYS A 328 -6.26 -14.36 2.01
C CYS A 328 -5.53 -15.71 1.98
N VAL A 329 -5.80 -16.56 2.96
CA VAL A 329 -5.12 -17.85 3.11
C VAL A 329 -6.08 -18.98 2.78
N ASN A 330 -5.71 -19.82 1.81
CA ASN A 330 -6.37 -21.10 1.59
C ASN A 330 -5.97 -22.09 2.70
N THR A 331 -6.87 -22.31 3.66
CA THR A 331 -6.60 -23.20 4.79
C THR A 331 -6.83 -24.68 4.45
N THR A 332 -7.33 -24.99 3.25
CA THR A 332 -7.50 -26.36 2.75
C THR A 332 -6.44 -26.79 1.75
N ALA A 333 -5.37 -26.01 1.57
CA ALA A 333 -4.27 -26.34 0.66
C ALA A 333 -3.56 -27.67 0.96
N ALA A 334 -3.72 -28.19 2.20
CA ALA A 334 -3.25 -29.50 2.61
C ALA A 334 -4.14 -30.68 2.14
N GLY A 335 -5.30 -30.40 1.54
CA GLY A 335 -6.25 -31.41 1.03
C GLY A 335 -7.47 -31.68 1.91
N GLY A 336 -7.70 -30.89 2.97
CA GLY A 336 -8.84 -31.04 3.86
C GLY A 336 -9.12 -29.79 4.69
N ASN A 337 -10.29 -29.72 5.33
CA ASN A 337 -10.70 -28.59 6.16
C ASN A 337 -10.84 -29.01 7.63
N ALA A 338 -9.83 -28.70 8.43
CA ALA A 338 -9.78 -29.08 9.84
C ALA A 338 -10.98 -28.56 10.65
N SER A 339 -11.43 -27.32 10.38
CA SER A 339 -12.56 -26.72 11.09
C SER A 339 -13.90 -27.43 10.80
N LEU A 340 -14.05 -28.04 9.62
CA LEU A 340 -15.23 -28.83 9.30
C LEU A 340 -15.21 -30.22 9.94
N MET A 341 -14.04 -30.77 10.25
CA MET A 341 -13.93 -32.08 10.92
C MET A 341 -14.47 -32.07 12.35
N THR A 342 -14.54 -30.89 12.98
CA THR A 342 -15.08 -30.70 14.33
C THR A 342 -16.56 -30.30 14.36
N LEU A 343 -17.17 -29.98 13.21
CA LEU A 343 -18.58 -29.60 13.10
C LEU A 343 -19.43 -30.86 12.90
N GLY A 344 -19.81 -31.50 14.00
CA GLY A 344 -20.60 -32.74 14.00
C GLY A 344 -20.12 -33.80 14.99
N ALA A 345 -19.05 -33.52 15.75
CA ALA A 345 -18.61 -34.29 16.91
C ALA A 345 -19.31 -33.83 18.20
#